data_AF-A0A091TBJ6-F1
#
_entry.id   AF-A0A091TBJ6-F1
#
_cell.length_a   1.000
_cell.length_b   1.000
_cell.length_c   1.000
_cell.angle_alpha   90.00
_cell.angle_beta   90.00
_cell.angle_gamma   90.00
#
_symmetry.space_group_name_H-M   'P 1'
#
loop_
_entity.id
_entity.type
_entity.pdbx_description
1 polymer ?
#
loop_
_entity_poly.entity_id
_entity_poly.type
_entity_poly.pdbx_seq_one_letter_code
_entity_poly.pdbx_strand_id
1 'polypeptide(L)'
;MLRSSQPLTGPNRKRCREDEMLLGTVLEEGERGFIIDTRSAQAAKQARMTGGGTEPKSSYPQWRRLHRPLERGRPLQESFIKLVEACNDTSINMDRWLSRLESCRWLSHAALSTACLAAQCMDSGPQGAKDPSPAGHPQLPFTPVIPPRGVPQAGHPFHLRCAHSAYSHARLKQEAPLFLLFLDCVWQLSRQFPFSLEFSEHLLLTLFDNAYASAYGTFLCNNEKERCLCKVKESTHSLWAWLNQPGEKKKYLNPLYSHNTLVIWPSVEPQSIQLWQGLFFRWIRSSQHLDEAWAEIQRLVEGN
;
A
#
# COMPACT_ATOMS: atom_id res chain seq x y z
N MET A 1 4.48 -0.45 -16.07
CA MET A 1 3.56 -1.23 -15.21
C MET A 1 2.12 -0.85 -15.51
N LEU A 2 1.23 -1.82 -15.66
CA LEU A 2 -0.20 -1.63 -15.88
C LEU A 2 -1.02 -2.24 -14.74
N ARG A 3 -2.30 -1.88 -14.65
CA ARG A 3 -3.27 -2.44 -13.69
C ARG A 3 -4.62 -2.64 -14.33
N SER A 4 -5.31 -3.70 -13.95
CA SER A 4 -6.65 -4.05 -14.44
C SER A 4 -7.43 -4.81 -13.37
N SER A 5 -8.74 -4.97 -13.59
CA SER A 5 -9.53 -6.00 -12.92
C SER A 5 -9.28 -7.38 -13.56
N GLN A 6 -9.75 -8.43 -12.91
CA GLN A 6 -9.71 -9.78 -13.49
C GLN A 6 -10.43 -9.85 -14.86
N PRO A 7 -10.00 -10.75 -15.76
CA PRO A 7 -10.71 -11.02 -17.00
C PRO A 7 -12.00 -11.82 -16.73
N LEU A 8 -12.99 -11.67 -17.59
CA LEU A 8 -14.30 -12.34 -17.49
C LEU A 8 -14.32 -13.66 -18.28
N THR A 9 -13.36 -14.55 -18.01
CA THR A 9 -13.24 -15.82 -18.74
C THR A 9 -14.32 -16.82 -18.34
N GLY A 10 -14.75 -16.80 -17.08
CA GLY A 10 -15.79 -17.68 -16.55
C GLY A 10 -15.43 -19.17 -16.61
N PRO A 11 -16.38 -20.06 -16.29
CA PRO A 11 -16.15 -21.50 -16.30
C PRO A 11 -15.86 -22.04 -17.73
N ASN A 12 -16.40 -21.38 -18.74
CA ASN A 12 -16.26 -21.76 -20.15
C ASN A 12 -14.97 -21.23 -20.80
N ARG A 13 -14.09 -20.53 -20.06
CA ARG A 13 -12.84 -19.96 -20.57
C ARG A 13 -13.03 -19.07 -21.80
N LYS A 14 -14.06 -18.21 -21.76
CA LYS A 14 -14.32 -17.20 -22.78
C LYS A 14 -13.06 -16.37 -23.02
N ARG A 15 -12.83 -16.03 -24.29
CA ARG A 15 -11.70 -15.22 -24.76
C ARG A 15 -12.19 -13.86 -25.22
N CYS A 16 -11.30 -12.88 -25.18
CA CYS A 16 -11.54 -11.52 -25.66
C CYS A 16 -10.38 -11.16 -26.57
N ARG A 17 -10.64 -11.00 -27.88
CA ARG A 17 -9.58 -10.77 -28.86
C ARG A 17 -8.96 -9.38 -28.68
N GLU A 18 -9.78 -8.41 -28.30
CA GLU A 18 -9.38 -7.03 -28.04
C GLU A 18 -8.47 -6.94 -26.80
N ASP A 19 -8.74 -7.74 -25.77
CA ASP A 19 -7.90 -7.82 -24.56
C ASP A 19 -6.55 -8.50 -24.85
N GLU A 20 -6.57 -9.58 -25.62
CA GLU A 20 -5.35 -10.26 -26.09
C GLU A 20 -4.50 -9.33 -26.97
N MET A 21 -5.14 -8.56 -27.87
CA MET A 21 -4.46 -7.56 -28.70
C MET A 21 -3.89 -6.42 -27.85
N LEU A 22 -4.66 -5.90 -26.88
CA LEU A 22 -4.21 -4.85 -25.99
C LEU A 22 -2.94 -5.27 -25.25
N LEU A 23 -2.95 -6.44 -24.60
CA LEU A 23 -1.74 -6.96 -23.94
C LEU A 23 -0.62 -7.29 -24.93
N GLY A 24 -0.94 -7.68 -26.16
CA GLY A 24 0.06 -7.85 -27.23
C GLY A 24 0.80 -6.56 -27.59
N THR A 25 0.13 -5.40 -27.53
CA THR A 25 0.77 -4.10 -27.84
C THR A 25 1.69 -3.56 -26.74
N VAL A 26 1.65 -4.15 -25.55
CA VAL A 26 2.41 -3.67 -24.38
C VAL A 26 3.85 -4.19 -24.37
N LEU A 27 4.11 -5.33 -25.02
CA LEU A 27 5.43 -5.95 -25.06
C LEU A 27 6.14 -5.64 -26.37
N GLU A 28 7.44 -5.39 -26.31
CA GLU A 28 8.27 -5.30 -27.52
C GLU A 28 8.55 -6.70 -28.09
N GLU A 29 9.04 -6.76 -29.33
CA GLU A 29 9.31 -8.02 -30.02
C GLU A 29 10.39 -8.82 -29.28
N GLY A 30 10.07 -10.07 -28.91
CA GLY A 30 10.98 -10.95 -28.15
C GLY A 30 10.86 -10.84 -26.63
N GLU A 31 10.10 -9.88 -26.10
CA GLU A 31 9.91 -9.72 -24.66
C GLU A 31 8.85 -10.67 -24.08
N ARG A 32 8.90 -10.83 -22.74
CA ARG A 32 7.87 -11.52 -21.96
C ARG A 32 7.33 -10.60 -20.87
N GLY A 33 6.01 -10.61 -20.71
CA GLY A 33 5.33 -9.89 -19.64
C GLY A 33 5.06 -10.77 -18.43
N PHE A 34 4.81 -10.13 -17.29
CA PHE A 34 4.34 -10.79 -16.07
C PHE A 34 2.95 -10.30 -15.69
N ILE A 35 2.08 -11.23 -15.28
CA ILE A 35 0.77 -10.93 -14.71
C ILE A 35 0.79 -11.35 -13.25
N ILE A 36 0.76 -10.38 -12.34
CA ILE A 36 0.76 -10.65 -10.90
C ILE A 36 -0.69 -10.66 -10.40
N ASP A 37 -1.24 -11.86 -10.25
CA ASP A 37 -2.53 -12.05 -9.61
C ASP A 37 -2.35 -11.95 -8.09
N THR A 38 -3.00 -10.95 -7.52
CA THR A 38 -2.93 -10.64 -6.09
C THR A 38 -3.84 -11.50 -5.22
N ARG A 39 -4.47 -12.53 -5.81
CA ARG A 39 -5.31 -13.51 -5.11
C ARG A 39 -4.55 -14.81 -4.89
N SER A 40 -5.00 -15.59 -3.91
CA SER A 40 -4.63 -16.99 -3.81
C SER A 40 -5.09 -17.77 -5.05
N ALA A 41 -4.36 -18.83 -5.39
CA ALA A 41 -4.72 -19.71 -6.50
C ALA A 41 -6.14 -20.29 -6.32
N GLN A 42 -6.56 -20.54 -5.08
CA GLN A 42 -7.90 -20.99 -4.74
C GLN A 42 -8.95 -19.91 -5.01
N ALA A 43 -8.72 -18.68 -4.55
CA ALA A 43 -9.64 -17.56 -4.79
C ALA A 43 -9.76 -17.24 -6.29
N ALA A 44 -8.67 -17.32 -7.05
CA ALA A 44 -8.69 -17.18 -8.50
C ALA A 44 -9.53 -18.29 -9.19
N LYS A 45 -9.43 -19.54 -8.73
CA LYS A 45 -10.29 -20.64 -9.20
C LYS A 45 -11.77 -20.39 -8.88
N GLN A 46 -12.08 -19.91 -7.67
CA GLN A 46 -13.46 -19.62 -7.27
C GLN A 46 -14.06 -18.45 -8.08
N ALA A 47 -13.26 -17.41 -8.33
CA ALA A 47 -13.67 -16.29 -9.17
C ALA A 47 -14.01 -16.73 -10.59
N ARG A 48 -13.29 -17.72 -11.14
CA ARG A 48 -13.62 -18.34 -12.42
C ARG A 48 -15.01 -18.95 -12.45
N MET A 49 -15.42 -19.61 -11.36
CA MET A 49 -16.75 -20.24 -11.27
C MET A 49 -17.89 -19.22 -11.21
N THR A 50 -17.60 -17.97 -10.81
CA THR A 50 -18.57 -16.88 -10.68
C THR A 50 -18.51 -15.87 -11.85
N GLY A 51 -17.88 -16.27 -12.97
CA GLY A 51 -17.83 -15.47 -14.20
C GLY A 51 -16.57 -14.60 -14.36
N GLY A 52 -15.75 -14.47 -13.33
CA GLY A 52 -14.40 -13.89 -13.42
C GLY A 52 -13.37 -14.87 -13.96
N GLY A 53 -12.09 -14.73 -13.59
CA GLY A 53 -11.07 -15.69 -13.98
C GLY A 53 -9.64 -15.17 -13.98
N THR A 54 -8.81 -15.81 -14.80
CA THR A 54 -7.39 -15.49 -15.04
C THR A 54 -7.04 -15.72 -16.51
N GLU A 55 -5.94 -15.11 -16.95
CA GLU A 55 -5.38 -15.13 -18.30
C GLU A 55 -4.71 -16.49 -18.56
N PRO A 56 -5.28 -17.39 -19.39
CA PRO A 56 -4.69 -18.71 -19.64
C PRO A 56 -3.45 -18.62 -20.53
N LYS A 57 -2.41 -19.42 -20.24
CA LYS A 57 -1.16 -19.45 -21.02
C LYS A 57 -1.36 -19.75 -22.51
N SER A 58 -2.41 -20.48 -22.87
CA SER A 58 -2.77 -20.78 -24.26
C SER A 58 -3.22 -19.54 -25.04
N SER A 59 -3.81 -18.55 -24.38
CA SER A 59 -4.30 -17.31 -25.00
C SER A 59 -3.30 -16.16 -24.85
N TYR A 60 -2.46 -16.20 -23.82
CA TYR A 60 -1.47 -15.16 -23.51
C TYR A 60 -0.06 -15.79 -23.40
N PRO A 61 0.51 -16.31 -24.51
CA PRO A 61 1.74 -17.12 -24.48
C PRO A 61 2.99 -16.36 -24.04
N GLN A 62 3.05 -15.04 -24.28
CA GLN A 62 4.16 -14.17 -23.86
C GLN A 62 4.04 -13.70 -22.39
N TRP A 63 2.90 -13.97 -21.74
CA TRP A 63 2.63 -13.49 -20.39
C TRP A 63 2.75 -14.61 -19.36
N ARG A 64 3.67 -14.47 -18.41
CA ARG A 64 3.83 -15.38 -17.28
C ARG A 64 2.99 -14.91 -16.10
N ARG A 65 1.98 -15.69 -15.72
CA ARG A 65 1.18 -15.42 -14.53
C ARG A 65 1.88 -15.89 -13.26
N LEU A 66 1.91 -15.04 -12.24
CA LEU A 66 2.41 -15.29 -10.90
C LEU A 66 1.29 -15.02 -9.89
N HIS A 67 1.25 -15.79 -8.80
CA HIS A 67 0.31 -15.58 -7.70
C HIS A 67 1.04 -14.99 -6.48
N ARG A 68 0.55 -13.86 -5.98
CA ARG A 68 1.00 -13.23 -4.73
C ARG A 68 -0.21 -12.77 -3.91
N PRO A 69 -0.74 -13.64 -3.04
CA PRO A 69 -1.95 -13.34 -2.30
C PRO A 69 -1.76 -12.09 -1.43
N LEU A 70 -2.67 -11.13 -1.59
CA LEU A 70 -2.86 -10.00 -0.68
C LEU A 70 -4.20 -10.18 0.01
N GLU A 71 -4.18 -10.11 1.34
CA GLU A 71 -5.39 -10.23 2.15
C GLU A 71 -6.30 -9.01 1.94
N ARG A 72 -7.61 -9.23 1.86
CA ARG A 72 -8.59 -8.17 1.52
C ARG A 72 -9.91 -8.39 2.25
N GLY A 73 -10.64 -7.31 2.49
CA GLY A 73 -11.98 -7.38 3.06
C GLY A 73 -11.96 -7.86 4.51
N ARG A 74 -12.85 -8.80 4.85
CA ARG A 74 -13.11 -9.22 6.23
C ARG A 74 -11.88 -9.78 6.97
N PRO A 75 -11.06 -10.68 6.42
CA PRO A 75 -9.89 -11.18 7.15
C PRO A 75 -8.90 -10.07 7.52
N LEU A 76 -8.68 -9.11 6.60
CA LEU A 76 -7.83 -7.94 6.87
C LEU A 76 -8.44 -7.02 7.95
N GLN A 77 -9.76 -6.83 7.91
CA GLN A 77 -10.48 -6.07 8.94
C GLN A 77 -10.37 -6.74 10.32
N GLU A 78 -10.54 -8.07 10.39
CA GLU A 78 -10.38 -8.83 11.64
C GLU A 78 -8.94 -8.80 12.17
N SER A 79 -7.95 -8.85 11.28
CA SER A 79 -6.54 -8.66 11.62
C SER A 79 -6.30 -7.30 12.30
N PHE A 80 -6.82 -6.23 11.70
CA PHE A 80 -6.68 -4.88 12.23
C PHE A 80 -7.41 -4.67 13.57
N ILE A 81 -8.63 -5.19 13.72
CA ILE A 81 -9.35 -5.12 15.00
C ILE A 81 -8.54 -5.78 16.13
N LYS A 82 -8.03 -7.00 15.89
CA LYS A 82 -7.19 -7.72 16.86
C LYS A 82 -5.92 -6.94 17.20
N LEU A 83 -5.32 -6.27 16.22
CA LEU A 83 -4.14 -5.44 16.46
C LEU A 83 -4.48 -4.26 17.38
N VAL A 84 -5.55 -3.52 17.08
CA VAL A 84 -5.99 -2.39 17.90
C VAL A 84 -6.32 -2.84 19.32
N GLU A 85 -7.00 -3.97 19.50
CA GLU A 85 -7.28 -4.57 20.81
C GLU A 85 -5.98 -4.94 21.55
N ALA A 86 -5.01 -5.56 20.87
CA ALA A 86 -3.73 -5.91 21.47
C ALA A 86 -2.90 -4.68 21.86
N CYS A 87 -2.93 -3.62 21.05
CA CYS A 87 -2.20 -2.39 21.34
C CYS A 87 -2.79 -1.63 22.53
N ASN A 88 -4.12 -1.61 22.68
CA ASN A 88 -4.80 -0.87 23.75
C ASN A 88 -4.86 -1.59 25.10
N ASP A 89 -4.53 -2.89 25.15
CA ASP A 89 -4.52 -3.66 26.40
C ASP A 89 -3.20 -3.46 27.16
N THR A 90 -3.18 -2.53 28.11
CA THR A 90 -2.02 -2.24 28.96
C THR A 90 -1.91 -3.17 30.18
N SER A 91 -2.85 -4.09 30.37
CA SER A 91 -2.92 -4.96 31.56
C SER A 91 -2.14 -6.27 31.40
N ILE A 92 -1.69 -6.59 30.19
CA ILE A 92 -1.04 -7.86 29.85
C ILE A 92 0.49 -7.76 29.86
N ASN A 93 1.14 -8.88 30.19
CA ASN A 93 2.59 -8.99 30.13
C ASN A 93 3.11 -9.09 28.68
N MET A 94 4.42 -8.95 28.50
CA MET A 94 5.05 -8.93 27.18
C MET A 94 4.84 -10.23 26.38
N ASP A 95 4.92 -11.40 27.00
CA ASP A 95 4.74 -12.68 26.30
C ASP A 95 3.33 -12.82 25.72
N ARG A 96 2.32 -12.45 26.52
CA ARG A 96 0.92 -12.47 26.09
C ARG A 96 0.66 -11.40 25.03
N TRP A 97 1.28 -10.23 25.15
CA TRP A 97 1.18 -9.17 24.16
C TRP A 97 1.78 -9.60 22.81
N LEU A 98 2.99 -10.18 22.82
CA LEU A 98 3.64 -10.72 21.62
C LEU A 98 2.81 -11.84 20.97
N SER A 99 2.25 -12.74 21.77
CA SER A 99 1.35 -13.79 21.27
C SER A 99 0.10 -13.21 20.59
N ARG A 100 -0.51 -12.16 21.16
CA ARG A 100 -1.64 -11.47 20.52
C ARG A 100 -1.23 -10.77 19.22
N LEU A 101 -0.08 -10.08 19.22
CA LEU A 101 0.47 -9.43 18.04
C LEU A 101 0.71 -10.44 16.90
N GLU A 102 1.30 -11.60 17.19
CA GLU A 102 1.48 -12.67 16.20
C GLU A 102 0.13 -13.20 15.69
N SER A 103 -0.83 -13.41 16.60
CA SER A 103 -2.16 -13.93 16.25
C SER A 103 -3.01 -12.99 15.39
N CYS A 104 -2.75 -11.67 15.44
CA CYS A 104 -3.45 -10.70 14.62
C CYS A 104 -3.00 -10.72 13.16
N ARG A 105 -1.77 -11.19 12.89
CA ARG A 105 -1.17 -11.32 11.54
C ARG A 105 -1.02 -10.03 10.73
N TRP A 106 -1.20 -8.87 11.35
CA TRP A 106 -1.14 -7.58 10.65
C TRP A 106 0.20 -7.38 9.92
N LEU A 107 1.31 -7.66 10.59
CA LEU A 107 2.65 -7.54 10.01
C LEU A 107 2.88 -8.51 8.84
N SER A 108 2.17 -9.64 8.81
CA SER A 108 2.21 -10.59 7.70
C SER A 108 1.47 -10.12 6.46
N HIS A 109 0.63 -9.08 6.58
CA HIS A 109 -0.13 -8.52 5.46
C HIS A 109 0.62 -7.43 4.69
N ALA A 110 1.83 -7.04 5.11
CA ALA A 110 2.63 -6.03 4.44
C ALA A 110 2.79 -6.37 2.94
N ALA A 111 2.30 -5.49 2.07
CA ALA A 111 2.31 -5.69 0.62
C ALA A 111 3.72 -5.53 0.01
N LEU A 112 4.74 -5.26 0.83
CA LEU A 112 6.13 -5.09 0.41
C LEU A 112 6.64 -6.28 -0.41
N SER A 113 6.33 -7.52 -0.02
CA SER A 113 6.71 -8.71 -0.80
C SER A 113 6.12 -8.70 -2.22
N THR A 114 4.87 -8.25 -2.36
CA THR A 114 4.22 -8.14 -3.67
C THR A 114 4.81 -6.99 -4.48
N ALA A 115 5.11 -5.86 -3.84
CA ALA A 115 5.79 -4.73 -4.47
C ALA A 115 7.21 -5.13 -4.95
N CYS A 116 7.99 -5.83 -4.13
CA CYS A 116 9.31 -6.36 -4.47
C CYS A 116 9.25 -7.39 -5.60
N LEU A 117 8.22 -8.25 -5.66
CA LEU A 117 8.06 -9.14 -6.81
C LEU A 117 7.78 -8.34 -8.08
N ALA A 118 6.83 -7.42 -8.02
CA ALA A 118 6.46 -6.61 -9.17
C ALA A 118 7.64 -5.79 -9.68
N ALA A 119 8.50 -5.40 -8.74
CA ALA A 119 9.77 -4.77 -8.99
C ALA A 119 10.76 -5.68 -9.74
N GLN A 120 11.02 -6.87 -9.19
CA GLN A 120 11.90 -7.86 -9.80
C GLN A 120 11.43 -8.24 -11.21
N CYS A 121 10.12 -8.38 -11.43
CA CYS A 121 9.55 -8.70 -12.74
C CYS A 121 9.82 -7.62 -13.80
N MET A 122 9.95 -6.36 -13.41
CA MET A 122 10.29 -5.26 -14.33
C MET A 122 11.79 -5.19 -14.61
N ASP A 123 12.63 -5.63 -13.67
CA ASP A 123 14.09 -5.64 -13.84
C ASP A 123 14.61 -6.83 -14.65
N SER A 124 13.94 -7.99 -14.52
CA SER A 124 14.48 -9.29 -14.96
C SER A 124 14.77 -9.41 -16.46
N GLY A 125 14.36 -8.45 -17.30
CA GLY A 125 14.55 -8.49 -18.76
C GLY A 125 14.08 -9.80 -19.44
N PRO A 126 14.30 -9.98 -20.75
CA PRO A 126 13.74 -11.08 -21.55
C PRO A 126 14.30 -12.48 -21.24
N GLN A 127 15.38 -12.60 -20.47
CA GLN A 127 16.00 -13.88 -20.11
C GLN A 127 16.27 -13.98 -18.61
N GLY A 128 15.40 -14.69 -17.88
CA GLY A 128 15.85 -15.36 -16.66
C GLY A 128 14.93 -15.30 -15.46
N ALA A 129 13.70 -15.78 -15.58
CA ALA A 129 13.00 -16.26 -14.40
C ALA A 129 13.54 -17.65 -14.00
N LYS A 130 14.78 -17.70 -13.49
CA LYS A 130 15.29 -18.79 -12.67
C LYS A 130 14.89 -18.52 -11.21
N ASP A 131 14.63 -19.58 -10.46
CA ASP A 131 14.21 -19.53 -9.05
C ASP A 131 15.08 -18.59 -8.20
N PRO A 132 14.50 -17.93 -7.17
CA PRO A 132 15.19 -16.91 -6.40
C PRO A 132 16.32 -17.55 -5.58
N SER A 133 17.55 -17.30 -5.99
CA SER A 133 18.72 -17.39 -5.11
C SER A 133 18.94 -16.01 -4.47
N PRO A 134 19.18 -15.91 -3.15
CA PRO A 134 19.13 -14.65 -2.40
C PRO A 134 20.32 -13.70 -2.63
N ALA A 135 21.08 -13.82 -3.71
CA ALA A 135 22.40 -13.19 -3.86
C ALA A 135 22.64 -12.39 -5.15
N GLY A 136 21.61 -12.07 -5.94
CA GLY A 136 21.77 -11.28 -7.16
C GLY A 136 20.67 -10.24 -7.31
N HIS A 137 20.94 -9.00 -6.90
CA HIS A 137 19.99 -7.88 -6.97
C HIS A 137 20.32 -6.99 -8.18
N PRO A 138 19.33 -6.78 -9.08
CA PRO A 138 19.16 -5.50 -9.76
C PRO A 138 17.68 -5.01 -9.68
N GLN A 139 17.28 -3.96 -10.42
CA GLN A 139 16.81 -2.59 -10.15
C GLN A 139 15.28 -2.27 -10.29
N LEU A 140 14.80 -1.20 -9.63
CA LEU A 140 13.48 -0.58 -9.78
C LEU A 140 13.38 0.88 -9.27
N PRO A 141 12.93 1.86 -10.07
CA PRO A 141 12.84 3.24 -9.61
C PRO A 141 11.58 3.43 -8.74
N PHE A 142 11.76 3.50 -7.42
CA PHE A 142 10.74 4.05 -6.52
C PHE A 142 10.87 5.57 -6.57
N THR A 143 9.82 6.27 -7.02
CA THR A 143 9.83 7.74 -6.97
C THR A 143 9.65 8.16 -5.50
N PRO A 144 10.49 9.05 -4.95
CA PRO A 144 10.53 9.41 -3.53
C PRO A 144 9.35 10.29 -3.07
N VAL A 145 8.31 10.43 -3.90
CA VAL A 145 7.16 11.32 -3.69
C VAL A 145 5.89 10.48 -3.69
N ILE A 146 5.10 10.50 -2.61
CA ILE A 146 3.72 9.98 -2.66
C ILE A 146 2.99 10.85 -3.69
N PRO A 147 2.54 10.30 -4.83
CA PRO A 147 1.90 11.12 -5.84
C PRO A 147 0.64 11.74 -5.22
N PRO A 148 0.51 13.09 -5.20
CA PRO A 148 -0.62 13.78 -4.55
C PRO A 148 -1.98 13.39 -5.13
N ARG A 149 -2.02 12.67 -6.26
CA ARG A 149 -3.25 12.25 -6.92
C ARG A 149 -3.41 10.74 -7.06
N GLY A 150 -2.37 9.93 -6.74
CA GLY A 150 -2.29 8.54 -7.19
C GLY A 150 -3.36 7.62 -6.59
N VAL A 151 -3.57 7.65 -5.27
CA VAL A 151 -4.49 6.71 -4.59
C VAL A 151 -5.97 7.06 -4.80
N PRO A 152 -6.40 8.34 -4.73
CA PRO A 152 -7.79 8.71 -5.03
C PRO A 152 -8.15 8.51 -6.52
N GLN A 153 -7.25 8.85 -7.43
CA GLN A 153 -7.50 8.73 -8.88
C GLN A 153 -7.46 7.28 -9.37
N ALA A 154 -6.81 6.40 -8.59
CA ALA A 154 -6.85 4.95 -8.74
C ALA A 154 -8.24 4.32 -8.45
N GLY A 155 -9.27 5.10 -8.10
CA GLY A 155 -10.62 4.57 -7.86
C GLY A 155 -10.74 3.73 -6.59
N HIS A 156 -9.93 4.01 -5.58
CA HIS A 156 -10.10 3.40 -4.25
C HIS A 156 -11.43 3.90 -3.64
N PRO A 157 -12.32 3.01 -3.19
CA PRO A 157 -13.63 3.39 -2.69
C PRO A 157 -13.56 3.92 -1.25
N PHE A 158 -12.96 5.11 -1.07
CA PHE A 158 -12.70 5.71 0.25
C PHE A 158 -13.96 5.87 1.08
N HIS A 159 -15.05 6.41 0.51
CA HIS A 159 -16.31 6.58 1.23
C HIS A 159 -16.83 5.26 1.81
N LEU A 160 -16.69 4.16 1.08
CA LEU A 160 -17.13 2.84 1.53
C LEU A 160 -16.15 2.17 2.52
N ARG A 161 -14.85 2.42 2.36
CA ARG A 161 -13.79 1.75 3.15
C ARG A 161 -13.48 2.47 4.45
N CYS A 162 -13.72 3.77 4.49
CA CYS A 162 -13.45 4.68 5.61
C CYS A 162 -14.76 5.36 6.08
N ALA A 163 -15.91 4.70 5.91
CA ALA A 163 -17.23 5.27 6.22
C ALA A 163 -17.38 5.60 7.71
N HIS A 164 -16.74 4.80 8.58
CA HIS A 164 -16.68 5.01 10.01
C HIS A 164 -15.23 5.15 10.47
N SER A 165 -15.07 5.64 11.71
CA SER A 165 -13.77 5.71 12.37
C SER A 165 -13.01 4.38 12.25
N ALA A 166 -11.69 4.48 12.04
CA ALA A 166 -10.78 3.34 12.07
C ALA A 166 -10.89 2.51 13.37
N TYR A 167 -11.39 3.11 14.45
CA TYR A 167 -11.54 2.46 15.77
C TYR A 167 -12.99 2.05 16.06
N SER A 168 -13.89 2.12 15.08
CA SER A 168 -15.28 1.71 15.25
C SER A 168 -15.37 0.21 15.55
N HIS A 169 -16.20 -0.17 16.53
CA HIS A 169 -16.53 -1.57 16.81
C HIS A 169 -17.57 -2.14 15.83
N ALA A 170 -18.10 -1.32 14.92
CA ALA A 170 -19.08 -1.75 13.91
C ALA A 170 -18.42 -2.70 12.90
N ARG A 171 -18.98 -3.91 12.74
CA ARG A 171 -18.44 -4.95 11.85
C ARG A 171 -19.12 -4.94 10.49
N LEU A 172 -18.90 -3.88 9.72
CA LEU A 172 -19.50 -3.75 8.40
C LEU A 172 -18.72 -4.55 7.34
N LYS A 173 -19.45 -5.35 6.56
CA LYS A 173 -18.89 -6.28 5.54
C LYS A 173 -18.01 -5.62 4.48
N GLN A 174 -18.11 -4.31 4.29
CA GLN A 174 -17.44 -3.60 3.20
C GLN A 174 -16.29 -2.71 3.68
N GLU A 175 -16.05 -2.58 4.98
CA GLU A 175 -14.90 -1.82 5.48
C GLU A 175 -13.64 -2.68 5.46
N ALA A 176 -12.51 -2.07 5.08
CA ALA A 176 -11.21 -2.72 5.15
C ALA A 176 -10.10 -1.66 5.20
N PRO A 177 -9.09 -1.81 6.08
CA PRO A 177 -8.03 -0.83 6.30
C PRO A 177 -6.96 -0.88 5.19
N LEU A 178 -7.35 -0.93 3.93
CA LEU A 178 -6.44 -1.06 2.78
C LEU A 178 -5.56 0.18 2.62
N PHE A 179 -6.13 1.38 2.77
CA PHE A 179 -5.35 2.61 2.72
C PHE A 179 -4.37 2.71 3.89
N LEU A 180 -4.79 2.30 5.10
CA LEU A 180 -3.90 2.19 6.25
C LEU A 180 -2.77 1.19 5.99
N LEU A 181 -3.06 -0.01 5.46
CA LEU A 181 -2.03 -1.00 5.14
C LEU A 181 -1.02 -0.46 4.11
N PHE A 182 -1.49 0.33 3.14
CA PHE A 182 -0.62 1.04 2.21
C PHE A 182 0.28 2.05 2.95
N LEU A 183 -0.27 2.89 3.82
CA LEU A 183 0.52 3.84 4.61
C LEU A 183 1.54 3.13 5.51
N ASP A 184 1.17 2.01 6.14
CA ASP A 184 2.09 1.19 6.93
C ASP A 184 3.23 0.68 6.06
N CYS A 185 2.95 0.15 4.86
CA CYS A 185 4.02 -0.25 3.94
C CYS A 185 4.96 0.91 3.57
N VAL A 186 4.44 2.13 3.39
CA VAL A 186 5.27 3.32 3.14
C VAL A 186 6.10 3.68 4.38
N TRP A 187 5.53 3.55 5.57
CA TRP A 187 6.26 3.74 6.83
C TRP A 187 7.38 2.70 7.03
N GLN A 188 7.14 1.43 6.68
CA GLN A 188 8.19 0.40 6.69
C GLN A 188 9.35 0.81 5.75
N LEU A 189 9.05 1.35 4.56
CA LEU A 189 10.07 1.86 3.63
C LEU A 189 10.85 3.03 4.23
N SER A 190 10.18 4.04 4.81
CA SER A 190 10.87 5.18 5.42
C SER A 190 11.78 4.76 6.56
N ARG A 191 11.41 3.68 7.28
CA ARG A 191 12.24 3.13 8.35
C ARG A 191 13.47 2.38 7.88
N GLN A 192 13.35 1.59 6.82
CA GLN A 192 14.49 0.87 6.26
C GLN A 192 15.40 1.80 5.44
N PHE A 193 14.87 2.92 4.95
CA PHE A 193 15.58 3.90 4.13
C PHE A 193 15.35 5.34 4.62
N PRO A 194 15.93 5.71 5.78
CA PRO A 194 15.65 6.99 6.46
C PRO A 194 16.00 8.24 5.64
N PHE A 195 16.85 8.13 4.63
CA PHE A 195 17.27 9.27 3.78
C PHE A 195 16.51 9.34 2.44
N SER A 196 15.75 8.30 2.07
CA SER A 196 15.24 8.16 0.69
C SER A 196 13.88 8.79 0.44
N LEU A 197 13.10 9.13 1.47
CA LEU A 197 11.76 9.70 1.33
C LEU A 197 11.76 11.16 1.79
N GLU A 198 11.21 12.06 0.97
CA GLU A 198 11.19 13.51 1.22
C GLU A 198 10.28 13.88 2.41
N PHE A 199 9.29 13.04 2.70
CA PHE A 199 8.31 13.28 3.76
C PHE A 199 8.59 12.46 5.02
N SER A 200 8.17 12.99 6.16
CA SER A 200 8.26 12.35 7.47
C SER A 200 7.02 11.52 7.80
N GLU A 201 7.10 10.77 8.91
CA GLU A 201 5.98 10.02 9.49
C GLU A 201 4.74 10.89 9.74
N HIS A 202 4.94 12.18 10.06
CA HIS A 202 3.85 13.14 10.29
C HIS A 202 2.90 13.26 9.10
N LEU A 203 3.43 13.18 7.87
CA LEU A 203 2.58 13.21 6.67
C LEU A 203 1.68 11.97 6.63
N LEU A 204 2.24 10.79 6.92
CA LEU A 204 1.51 9.53 6.88
C LEU A 204 0.40 9.49 7.94
N LEU A 205 0.68 9.98 9.15
CA LEU A 205 -0.32 10.12 10.22
C LEU A 205 -1.43 11.11 9.82
N THR A 206 -1.06 12.25 9.22
CA THR A 206 -2.02 13.25 8.74
C THR A 206 -2.92 12.71 7.63
N LEU A 207 -2.36 11.93 6.69
CA LEU A 207 -3.12 11.26 5.64
C LEU A 207 -4.06 10.20 6.21
N PHE A 208 -3.61 9.45 7.21
CA PHE A 208 -4.45 8.49 7.93
C PHE A 208 -5.65 9.20 8.56
N ASP A 209 -5.44 10.23 9.38
CA ASP A 209 -6.53 10.92 10.06
C ASP A 209 -7.52 11.53 9.05
N ASN A 210 -7.03 12.18 8.01
CA ASN A 210 -7.87 12.78 6.97
C ASN A 210 -8.59 11.77 6.08
N ALA A 211 -8.19 10.50 6.05
CA ALA A 211 -8.94 9.47 5.33
C ALA A 211 -10.26 9.10 6.05
N TYR A 212 -10.32 9.25 7.37
CA TYR A 212 -11.49 8.90 8.19
C TYR A 212 -12.30 10.12 8.64
N ALA A 213 -11.62 11.23 8.95
CA ALA A 213 -12.27 12.48 9.37
C ALA A 213 -11.49 13.66 8.79
N SER A 214 -12.13 14.43 7.91
CA SER A 214 -11.46 15.53 7.21
C SER A 214 -12.41 16.68 6.92
N ALA A 215 -11.85 17.89 6.95
CA ALA A 215 -12.49 19.09 6.42
C ALA A 215 -12.30 19.23 4.89
N TYR A 216 -11.58 18.31 4.25
CA TYR A 216 -11.20 18.38 2.83
C TYR A 216 -11.96 17.35 1.98
N GLY A 217 -12.14 17.66 0.69
CA GLY A 217 -12.76 16.75 -0.27
C GLY A 217 -11.86 15.62 -0.76
N THR A 218 -10.58 15.61 -0.37
CA THR A 218 -9.56 14.72 -0.96
C THR A 218 -9.92 13.24 -0.86
N PHE A 219 -10.54 12.81 0.24
CA PHE A 219 -10.90 11.40 0.47
C PHE A 219 -12.42 11.12 0.40
N LEU A 220 -13.23 12.05 -0.13
CA LEU A 220 -14.68 11.83 -0.30
C LEU A 220 -15.01 10.94 -1.51
N CYS A 221 -16.21 10.34 -1.53
CA CYS A 221 -16.73 9.48 -2.60
C CYS A 221 -15.89 8.21 -2.88
N ASN A 222 -16.34 7.37 -3.82
CA ASN A 222 -15.68 6.09 -4.12
C ASN A 222 -14.87 6.07 -5.42
N ASN A 223 -15.14 7.00 -6.34
CA ASN A 223 -14.50 7.06 -7.64
C ASN A 223 -14.61 8.48 -8.21
N GLU A 224 -13.89 8.75 -9.31
CA GLU A 224 -13.88 10.09 -9.89
C GLU A 224 -15.24 10.50 -10.49
N LYS A 225 -16.01 9.55 -11.03
CA LYS A 225 -17.35 9.85 -11.56
C LYS A 225 -18.24 10.42 -10.46
N GLU A 226 -18.26 9.80 -9.28
CA GLU A 226 -19.00 10.31 -8.12
C GLU A 226 -18.49 11.68 -7.66
N ARG A 227 -17.17 11.90 -7.62
CA ARG A 227 -16.59 13.20 -7.23
C ARG A 227 -17.00 14.32 -8.18
N CYS A 228 -17.04 14.05 -9.49
CA CYS A 228 -17.54 15.00 -10.49
C CYS A 228 -19.04 15.29 -10.29
N LEU A 229 -19.86 14.25 -10.08
CA LEU A 229 -21.30 14.41 -9.85
C LEU A 229 -21.59 15.22 -8.58
N CYS A 230 -20.83 14.99 -7.52
CA CYS A 230 -20.94 15.72 -6.26
C CYS A 230 -20.24 17.09 -6.28
N LYS A 231 -19.61 17.50 -7.40
CA LYS A 231 -18.88 18.77 -7.55
C LYS A 231 -17.85 19.00 -6.44
N VAL A 232 -17.14 17.94 -6.04
CA VAL A 232 -16.23 17.99 -4.89
C VAL A 232 -15.14 19.05 -5.06
N LYS A 233 -14.63 19.25 -6.28
CA LYS A 233 -13.55 20.22 -6.56
C LYS A 233 -14.04 21.66 -6.37
N GLU A 234 -15.32 21.91 -6.63
CA GLU A 234 -15.96 23.22 -6.53
C GLU A 234 -16.50 23.49 -5.12
N SER A 235 -16.96 22.45 -4.42
CA SER A 235 -17.67 22.57 -3.15
C SER A 235 -16.80 22.32 -1.92
N THR A 236 -15.55 21.88 -2.09
CA THR A 236 -14.66 21.55 -0.96
C THR A 236 -13.23 22.02 -1.21
N HIS A 237 -12.41 22.06 -0.16
CA HIS A 237 -10.99 22.36 -0.27
C HIS A 237 -10.17 21.08 -0.45
N SER A 238 -9.02 21.20 -1.11
CA SER A 238 -8.06 20.11 -1.26
C SER A 238 -7.09 20.05 -0.07
N LEU A 239 -6.94 18.88 0.55
CA LEU A 239 -5.93 18.65 1.59
C LEU A 239 -4.53 19.02 1.10
N TRP A 240 -4.21 18.69 -0.15
CA TRP A 240 -2.91 19.02 -0.75
C TRP A 240 -2.68 20.51 -0.93
N ALA A 241 -3.74 21.30 -1.13
CA ALA A 241 -3.60 22.75 -1.20
C ALA A 241 -3.18 23.34 0.15
N TRP A 242 -3.65 22.72 1.25
CA TRP A 242 -3.24 23.09 2.60
C TRP A 242 -1.84 22.56 2.94
N LEU A 243 -1.57 21.27 2.72
CA LEU A 243 -0.28 20.64 3.03
C LEU A 243 0.91 21.28 2.31
N ASN A 244 0.69 21.82 1.10
CA ASN A 244 1.75 22.45 0.31
C ASN A 244 1.98 23.94 0.65
N GLN A 245 1.24 24.51 1.61
CA GLN A 245 1.51 25.87 2.07
C GLN A 245 2.93 25.92 2.70
N PRO A 246 3.76 26.94 2.42
CA PRO A 246 5.16 26.96 2.85
C PRO A 246 5.38 26.74 4.35
N GLY A 247 4.49 27.27 5.20
CA GLY A 247 4.58 27.09 6.66
C GLY A 247 4.20 25.68 7.13
N GLU A 248 3.22 25.05 6.47
CA GLU A 248 2.76 23.70 6.81
C GLU A 248 3.67 22.63 6.21
N LYS A 249 4.09 22.80 4.95
CA LYS A 249 4.92 21.83 4.23
C LYS A 249 6.16 21.43 5.04
N LYS A 250 6.83 22.38 5.70
CA LYS A 250 8.04 22.14 6.50
C LYS A 250 7.82 21.10 7.60
N LYS A 251 6.65 21.03 8.23
CA LYS A 251 6.33 20.07 9.30
C LYS A 251 6.31 18.62 8.79
N TYR A 252 6.10 18.44 7.49
CA TYR A 252 5.95 17.16 6.84
C TYR A 252 7.20 16.68 6.12
N LEU A 253 8.25 17.50 6.07
CA LEU A 253 9.50 17.15 5.42
C LEU A 253 10.37 16.32 6.36
N ASN A 254 11.12 15.40 5.76
CA ASN A 254 12.18 14.67 6.41
C ASN A 254 13.48 15.48 6.28
N PRO A 255 14.06 16.00 7.38
CA PRO A 255 15.30 16.76 7.32
C PRO A 255 16.50 15.94 6.87
N LEU A 256 16.43 14.61 6.98
CA LEU A 256 17.47 13.70 6.51
C LEU A 256 17.30 13.36 5.04
N TYR A 257 16.31 13.90 4.33
CA TYR A 257 16.11 13.56 2.93
C TYR A 257 17.34 13.91 2.08
N SER A 258 17.81 12.92 1.33
CA SER A 258 18.82 13.09 0.30
C SER A 258 18.32 12.45 -0.98
N HIS A 259 18.51 13.14 -2.10
CA HIS A 259 18.03 12.65 -3.39
C HIS A 259 18.70 11.32 -3.74
N ASN A 260 17.93 10.24 -3.61
CA ASN A 260 18.38 8.90 -3.93
C ASN A 260 17.93 8.53 -5.35
N THR A 261 18.88 8.46 -6.27
CA THR A 261 18.65 8.00 -7.64
C THR A 261 18.64 6.48 -7.75
N LEU A 262 19.07 5.79 -6.69
CA LEU A 262 19.12 4.34 -6.63
C LEU A 262 17.78 3.77 -6.17
N VAL A 263 17.61 2.53 -6.59
CA VAL A 263 16.50 1.65 -6.26
C VAL A 263 16.61 1.24 -4.80
N ILE A 264 15.50 1.29 -4.08
CA ILE A 264 15.41 0.75 -2.72
C ILE A 264 14.80 -0.67 -2.75
N TRP A 265 15.50 -1.61 -2.13
CA TRP A 265 15.07 -3.01 -1.98
C TRP A 265 14.83 -3.32 -0.50
N PRO A 266 13.60 -3.13 0.01
CA PRO A 266 13.33 -3.40 1.41
C PRO A 266 13.48 -4.89 1.73
N SER A 267 13.98 -5.17 2.92
CA SER A 267 13.85 -6.49 3.52
C SER A 267 12.39 -6.76 3.84
N VAL A 268 11.91 -7.91 3.37
CA VAL A 268 10.54 -8.41 3.61
C VAL A 268 10.52 -9.56 4.61
N GLU A 269 11.64 -9.81 5.28
CA GLU A 269 11.78 -10.81 6.33
C GLU A 269 10.98 -10.36 7.58
N PRO A 270 10.33 -11.30 8.31
CA PRO A 270 9.48 -10.95 9.46
C PRO A 270 10.18 -10.08 10.51
N GLN A 271 11.46 -10.31 10.79
CA GLN A 271 12.26 -9.53 11.75
C GLN A 271 12.53 -8.08 11.30
N SER A 272 12.42 -7.80 10.00
CA SER A 272 12.62 -6.47 9.43
C SER A 272 11.33 -5.65 9.38
N ILE A 273 10.18 -6.29 9.60
CA ILE A 273 8.87 -5.64 9.62
C ILE A 273 8.48 -5.36 11.07
N GLN A 274 8.18 -4.10 11.38
CA GLN A 274 7.94 -3.70 12.75
C GLN A 274 6.56 -3.08 12.92
N LEU A 275 6.04 -3.10 14.15
CA LEU A 275 4.79 -2.41 14.45
C LEU A 275 4.97 -0.89 14.32
N TRP A 276 4.06 -0.23 13.62
CA TRP A 276 4.02 1.23 13.50
C TRP A 276 3.60 1.90 14.82
N GLN A 277 4.56 2.02 15.74
CA GLN A 277 4.32 2.53 17.10
C GLN A 277 3.74 3.95 17.09
N GLY A 278 4.25 4.84 16.23
CA GLY A 278 3.76 6.22 16.11
C GLY A 278 2.28 6.33 15.72
N LEU A 279 1.69 5.28 15.13
CA LEU A 279 0.25 5.22 14.87
C LEU A 279 -0.50 4.42 15.93
N PHE A 280 -0.04 3.19 16.21
CA PHE A 280 -0.79 2.24 17.04
C PHE A 280 -0.65 2.49 18.54
N PHE A 281 0.40 3.18 18.99
CA PHE A 281 0.61 3.56 20.39
C PHE A 281 0.46 5.06 20.65
N ARG A 282 0.00 5.84 19.67
CA ARG A 282 -0.07 7.31 19.77
C ARG A 282 -0.91 7.86 20.93
N TRP A 283 -1.86 7.07 21.44
CA TRP A 283 -2.71 7.44 22.56
C TRP A 283 -2.29 6.79 23.89
N ILE A 284 -1.25 5.96 23.86
CA ILE A 284 -0.81 5.14 25.00
C ILE A 284 0.57 5.60 25.47
N ARG A 285 1.45 5.95 24.53
CA ARG A 285 2.80 6.43 24.79
C ARG A 285 2.88 7.91 24.44
N SER A 286 3.52 8.68 25.31
CA SER A 286 3.87 10.07 25.01
C SER A 286 4.84 10.12 23.82
N SER A 287 4.60 11.03 22.88
CA SER A 287 5.52 11.33 21.78
C SER A 287 6.70 12.19 22.20
N GLN A 288 6.70 12.74 23.41
CA GLN A 288 7.67 13.76 23.87
C GLN A 288 9.12 13.44 23.50
N HIS A 289 9.61 12.25 23.82
CA HIS A 289 11.01 11.89 23.53
C HIS A 289 11.31 11.74 22.04
N LEU A 290 10.33 11.31 21.24
CA LEU A 290 10.46 11.26 19.79
C LEU A 290 10.47 12.68 19.20
N ASP A 291 9.61 13.56 19.73
CA ASP A 291 9.53 14.96 19.30
C ASP A 291 10.83 15.71 19.67
N GLU A 292 11.37 15.48 20.86
CA GLU A 292 12.67 15.99 21.31
C GLU A 292 13.81 15.51 20.40
N ALA A 293 13.84 14.21 20.07
CA ALA A 293 14.85 13.65 19.18
C ALA A 293 14.76 14.23 17.75
N TRP A 294 13.55 14.40 17.22
CA TRP A 294 13.35 15.01 15.90
C TRP A 294 13.72 16.49 15.88
N ALA A 295 13.42 17.23 16.94
CA ALA A 295 13.85 18.62 17.09
C ALA A 295 15.39 18.74 17.13
N GLU A 296 16.08 17.81 17.80
CA GLU A 296 17.54 17.74 17.78
C GLU A 296 18.08 17.47 16.38
N ILE A 297 17.52 16.47 15.69
CA ILE A 297 17.92 16.13 14.31
C ILE A 297 17.76 17.36 13.40
N GLN A 298 16.64 18.07 13.50
CA GLN A 298 16.41 19.29 12.73
C GLN A 298 17.49 20.35 13.02
N ARG A 299 17.81 20.58 14.30
CA ARG A 299 18.87 21.53 14.68
C ARG A 299 20.24 21.14 14.14
N LEU A 300 20.59 19.86 14.16
CA LEU A 300 21.87 19.37 13.65
C LEU A 300 21.99 19.49 12.13
N VAL A 301 20.87 19.34 11.40
CA VAL A 301 20.84 19.50 9.94
C VAL A 301 20.90 20.98 9.55
N GLU A 302 20.22 21.86 10.27
CA GLU A 302 20.22 23.31 9.99
C GLU A 302 21.51 24.02 10.44
N GLY A 303 22.24 23.44 11.40
CA GLY A 303 23.49 23.99 11.92
C GLY A 303 24.75 23.65 11.11
N ASN A 304 24.64 22.77 10.10
CA ASN A 304 25.72 22.40 9.17
C ASN A 304 25.50 23.05 7.79
#